data_AF-A0A7C6FJ90-F1
#
_entry.id   AF-A0A7C6FJ90-F1
#
_cell.length_a   1.000
_cell.length_b   1.000
_cell.length_c   1.000
_cell.angle_alpha   90.00
_cell.angle_beta   90.00
_cell.angle_gamma   90.00
#
_symmetry.space_group_name_H-M   'P 1'
#
loop_
_entity.id
_entity.type
_entity.pdbx_description
1 polymer ?
#
loop_
_entity_poly.entity_id
_entity_poly.type
_entity_poly.pdbx_seq_one_letter_code
_entity_poly.pdbx_strand_id
1 'polypeptide(L)' 'MDVSYVIPQVDKELIKEELTKDIFFRKTNKGGRDIYITTAHQSPNIMREIGRLREISFGAEGG' A
#
# COMPACT_ATOMS: atom_id res chain seq x y z
N MET A 1 -2.10 -5.24 21.07
CA MET A 1 -1.36 -4.20 20.34
C MET A 1 -2.05 -2.87 20.55
N ASP A 2 -1.35 -1.88 21.10
CA ASP A 2 -1.79 -0.49 20.99
C ASP A 2 -1.23 0.08 19.67
N VAL A 3 -2.10 0.30 18.70
CA VAL A 3 -1.78 0.90 17.38
C VAL A 3 -2.36 2.31 17.26
N SER A 4 -2.62 2.96 18.39
CA SER A 4 -3.27 4.28 18.46
C SER A 4 -2.44 5.39 17.79
N TYR A 5 -1.13 5.20 17.64
CA TYR A 5 -0.20 6.12 16.99
C TYR A 5 -0.18 5.99 15.45
N VAL A 6 -0.83 4.97 14.90
CA VAL A 6 -0.82 4.72 13.45
C VAL A 6 -1.81 5.64 12.75
N ILE A 7 -1.42 6.18 11.59
CA ILE A 7 -2.27 7.05 10.76
C ILE A 7 -3.59 6.37 10.37
N PRO A 8 -4.68 7.13 10.13
CA PRO A 8 -5.95 6.56 9.68
C PRO A 8 -5.80 5.86 8.33
N GLN A 9 -6.69 4.89 8.06
CA GLN A 9 -6.74 4.21 6.76
C GLN A 9 -7.00 5.20 5.65
N VAL A 10 -6.31 5.01 4.52
CA VAL A 10 -6.59 5.75 3.30
C VAL A 10 -7.85 5.17 2.65
N ASP A 11 -8.64 6.03 2.02
CA ASP A 11 -9.84 5.57 1.32
C ASP A 11 -9.48 4.62 0.16
N LYS A 12 -10.25 3.54 0.02
CA LYS A 12 -10.00 2.51 -0.98
C LYS A 12 -10.24 3.04 -2.40
N GLU A 13 -11.11 4.02 -2.57
CA GLU A 13 -11.39 4.64 -3.87
C GLU A 13 -10.16 5.40 -4.36
N LEU A 14 -9.52 6.19 -3.49
CA LEU A 14 -8.28 6.91 -3.80
C LEU A 14 -7.14 5.97 -4.20
N ILE A 15 -7.00 4.84 -3.50
CA ILE A 15 -5.99 3.83 -3.85
C ILE A 15 -6.27 3.23 -5.23
N LYS A 16 -7.53 2.93 -5.54
CA LYS A 16 -7.92 2.37 -6.85
C LYS A 16 -7.73 3.38 -7.98
N GLU A 17 -7.96 4.65 -7.73
CA GLU A 17 -7.69 5.72 -8.70
C GLU A 17 -6.20 5.83 -9.03
N GLU A 18 -5.32 5.66 -8.04
CA GLU A 18 -3.87 5.66 -8.26
C GLU A 18 -3.34 4.38 -8.94
N LEU A 19 -4.06 3.25 -8.84
CA LEU A 19 -3.74 1.97 -9.50
C LEU A 19 -4.03 1.99 -11.00
N THR A 20 -3.32 2.87 -11.71
CA THR A 20 -3.45 3.05 -13.14
C THR A 20 -2.64 2.03 -13.94
N LYS A 21 -2.92 1.93 -15.25
CA LYS A 21 -2.17 1.08 -16.17
C LYS A 21 -0.73 1.55 -16.38
N ASP A 22 -0.43 2.82 -16.11
CA ASP A 22 0.92 3.40 -16.30
C ASP A 22 1.93 2.79 -15.31
N ILE A 23 1.48 2.59 -14.08
CA ILE A 23 2.28 1.96 -13.01
C ILE A 23 2.14 0.44 -12.96
N PHE A 24 1.37 -0.17 -13.87
CA PHE A 24 1.20 -1.61 -13.94
C PHE A 24 2.43 -2.27 -14.58
N PHE A 25 3.03 -3.22 -13.87
CA PHE A 25 4.21 -3.90 -14.35
C PHE A 25 3.88 -5.25 -14.99
N ARG A 26 3.33 -6.19 -14.21
CA ARG A 26 2.96 -7.52 -14.71
C ARG A 26 2.06 -8.26 -13.74
N LYS A 27 1.45 -9.34 -14.22
CA LYS A 27 0.81 -10.34 -13.34
C LYS A 27 1.82 -11.37 -12.83
N THR A 28 1.60 -11.92 -11.65
CA THR A 28 2.37 -13.05 -11.12
C THR A 28 1.98 -14.35 -11.83
N ASN A 29 2.95 -15.21 -12.13
CA ASN A 29 2.67 -16.54 -12.71
C ASN A 29 1.87 -17.47 -11.78
N LYS A 30 1.99 -17.27 -10.45
CA LYS A 30 1.29 -18.08 -9.44
C LYS A 30 0.57 -17.16 -8.44
N GLY A 31 -0.73 -17.40 -8.26
CA GLY A 31 -1.57 -16.67 -7.30
C GLY A 31 -2.35 -15.48 -7.87
N GLY A 32 -2.26 -15.22 -9.19
CA GLY A 32 -3.15 -14.28 -9.87
C GLY A 32 -3.09 -12.84 -9.36
N ARG A 33 -1.94 -12.40 -8.85
CA ARG A 33 -1.74 -11.04 -8.31
C ARG A 33 -1.16 -10.12 -9.37
N ASP A 34 -1.51 -8.85 -9.27
CA ASP A 34 -1.01 -7.79 -10.14
C ASP A 34 0.12 -7.04 -9.42
N ILE A 35 1.24 -6.87 -10.10
CA ILE A 35 2.42 -6.15 -9.61
C ILE A 35 2.41 -4.76 -10.23
N TYR A 36 2.51 -3.75 -9.37
CA TYR A 36 2.61 -2.36 -9.74
C TYR A 36 3.94 -1.79 -9.25
N ILE A 37 4.53 -0.88 -10.02
CA ILE A 37 5.74 -0.14 -9.67
C ILE A 37 5.38 1.34 -9.67
N THR A 38 5.45 1.97 -8.51
CA THR A 38 5.15 3.40 -8.35
C THR A 38 6.17 4.08 -7.45
N THR A 39 6.17 5.40 -7.47
CA THR A 39 6.99 6.25 -6.61
C THR A 39 6.09 7.12 -5.72
N ALA A 40 6.65 7.67 -4.64
CA ALA A 40 5.91 8.55 -3.74
C ALA A 40 5.33 9.81 -4.41
N HIS A 41 5.93 10.24 -5.53
CA HIS A 41 5.47 11.39 -6.30
C HIS A 41 4.25 11.05 -7.17
N GLN A 42 4.18 9.82 -7.68
CA GLN A 42 3.09 9.36 -8.54
C GLN A 42 1.89 8.84 -7.74
N SER A 43 2.13 8.24 -6.58
CA SER A 43 1.07 7.63 -5.77
C SER A 43 1.24 7.96 -4.28
N PRO A 44 0.94 9.20 -3.88
CA PRO A 44 1.02 9.61 -2.49
C PRO A 44 0.06 8.83 -1.58
N ASN A 45 -1.13 8.44 -2.05
CA ASN A 45 -2.11 7.71 -1.24
C ASN A 45 -1.69 6.25 -1.03
N ILE A 46 -1.23 5.56 -2.09
CA ILE A 46 -0.66 4.21 -1.99
C ILE A 46 0.53 4.22 -1.01
N MET A 47 1.44 5.20 -1.12
CA MET A 47 2.60 5.26 -0.22
C MET A 47 2.22 5.48 1.25
N ARG A 48 1.22 6.33 1.52
CA ARG A 48 0.70 6.50 2.88
C ARG A 48 0.15 5.19 3.44
N GLU A 49 -0.64 4.46 2.66
CA GLU A 49 -1.22 3.19 3.11
C GLU A 49 -0.14 2.11 3.34
N ILE A 50 0.88 2.03 2.48
CA ILE A 50 2.03 1.14 2.70
C ILE A 50 2.73 1.47 4.02
N GLY A 51 2.96 2.76 4.29
CA GLY A 51 3.54 3.22 5.56
C GLY A 51 2.68 2.82 6.76
N ARG A 52 1.36 3.01 6.67
CA ARG A 52 0.40 2.60 7.71
C ARG A 52 0.47 1.10 8.00
N LEU A 53 0.40 0.27 6.96
CA LEU A 53 0.46 -1.18 7.08
C LEU A 53 1.80 -1.66 7.65
N ARG A 54 2.89 -1.00 7.26
CA ARG A 54 4.22 -1.26 7.80
C ARG A 54 4.24 -1.03 9.31
N GLU A 55 3.81 0.13 9.80
CA GLU A 55 3.78 0.41 11.24
C GLU A 55 2.90 -0.60 12.00
N ILE A 56 1.78 -1.02 11.41
CA ILE A 56 0.93 -2.09 11.99
C ILE A 56 1.70 -3.40 12.07
N SER A 57 2.37 -3.84 11.02
CA SER A 57 3.16 -5.07 11.00
C SER A 57 4.32 -5.03 11.99
N PHE A 58 5.08 -3.94 12.04
CA PHE A 58 6.17 -3.76 13.00
C PHE A 58 5.67 -3.73 14.44
N GLY A 59 4.57 -3.00 14.68
CA GLY A 59 3.91 -2.95 15.97
C GLY A 59 3.28 -4.28 16.38
N ALA A 60 2.94 -5.17 15.42
CA ALA A 60 2.30 -6.47 15.62
C ALA A 60 3.29 -7.61 15.90
N GLU A 61 4.47 -7.59 15.28
CA GLU A 61 5.46 -8.67 15.39
C GLU A 61 6.69 -8.32 16.24
N GLY A 62 6.79 -7.09 16.77
CA GLY A 62 7.79 -6.77 17.78
C GLY A 62 9.23 -6.91 17.32
N GLY A 63 9.55 -6.51 16.09
CA GLY A 63 10.93 -6.30 15.61
C GLY A 63 11.74 -7.56 15.32
#